data_AF-A0A351MT43-F1
#
_entry.id   AF-A0A351MT43-F1
#
_cell.length_a   1.000
_cell.length_b   1.000
_cell.length_c   1.000
_cell.angle_alpha   90.00
_cell.angle_beta   90.00
_cell.angle_gamma   90.00
#
_symmetry.space_group_name_H-M   'P 1'
#
loop_
_entity.id
_entity.type
_entity.pdbx_description
1 polymer ?
#
loop_
_entity_poly.entity_id
_entity_poly.type
_entity_poly.pdbx_seq_one_letter_code
_entity_poly.pdbx_strand_id
1 'polypeptide(L)'
;MLHDKRRLLLIAGPCSLESESNVRMVAKELRALADREPDLNIIFKGSYDKANRTSLTGDRGPGMEAGLELLALAKKDYGFATLTDIHGPEHCVPVAKV
;
A
#
# COMPACT_ATOMS: atom_id res chain seq x y z
N MET A 1 10.47 -14.51 -0.23
CA MET A 1 9.95 -14.71 -1.59
C MET A 1 8.47 -14.38 -1.60
N LEU A 2 7.95 -13.74 -2.65
CA LEU A 2 6.51 -13.41 -2.79
C LEU A 2 5.62 -14.65 -2.81
N HIS A 3 6.07 -15.70 -3.49
CA HIS A 3 5.41 -17.00 -3.52
C HIS A 3 6.10 -17.98 -2.56
N ASP A 4 5.32 -18.56 -1.65
CA ASP A 4 5.70 -19.70 -0.80
C ASP A 4 4.49 -20.63 -0.72
N LYS A 5 4.64 -21.92 -1.09
CA LYS A 5 3.53 -22.88 -1.12
C LYS A 5 2.94 -23.18 0.26
N ARG A 6 3.65 -22.82 1.33
CA ARG A 6 3.22 -23.04 2.73
C ARG A 6 2.53 -21.82 3.32
N ARG A 7 2.61 -20.66 2.66
CA ARG A 7 2.05 -19.41 3.18
C ARG A 7 1.05 -18.83 2.20
N LEU A 8 -0.13 -18.48 2.69
CA LEU A 8 -1.13 -17.79 1.88
C LEU A 8 -0.68 -16.34 1.66
N LEU A 9 -0.56 -15.93 0.40
CA LEU A 9 -0.29 -14.54 0.06
C LEU A 9 -1.55 -13.70 0.24
N LEU A 10 -1.46 -12.66 1.07
CA LEU A 10 -2.53 -11.69 1.31
C LEU A 10 -2.07 -10.30 0.88
N ILE A 11 -2.75 -9.72 -0.11
CA ILE A 11 -2.56 -8.32 -0.50
C ILE A 11 -3.69 -7.51 0.14
N ALA A 12 -3.37 -6.69 1.13
CA ALA A 12 -4.36 -5.97 1.91
C ALA A 12 -3.87 -4.57 2.29
N GLY A 13 -4.81 -3.67 2.51
CA GLY A 13 -4.53 -2.30 2.93
C GLY A 13 -5.69 -1.35 2.59
N PRO A 14 -5.53 -0.05 2.81
CA PRO A 14 -6.56 0.93 2.50
C PRO A 14 -6.76 1.08 0.98
N CYS A 15 -7.94 1.56 0.58
CA CYS A 15 -8.22 1.81 -0.83
C CYS A 15 -7.36 2.94 -1.42
N SER A 16 -7.10 3.98 -0.61
CA SER A 16 -6.31 5.17 -0.92
C SER A 16 -5.40 5.50 0.26
N LEU A 17 -4.21 6.04 -0.02
CA LEU A 17 -3.23 6.45 0.98
C LEU A 17 -3.53 7.87 1.49
N GLU A 18 -4.66 8.06 2.14
CA GLU A 18 -5.23 9.40 2.41
C GLU A 18 -4.44 10.21 3.44
N SER A 19 -3.88 9.55 4.45
CA SER A 19 -3.16 10.20 5.55
C SER A 19 -2.30 9.22 6.32
N GLU A 20 -1.34 9.76 7.08
CA GLU A 20 -0.49 8.96 7.97
C GLU A 20 -1.30 8.19 9.01
N SER A 21 -2.34 8.81 9.58
CA SER A 21 -3.20 8.15 10.58
C SER A 21 -3.95 6.96 9.97
N ASN A 22 -4.46 7.10 8.74
CA ASN A 22 -5.12 6.02 8.01
C ASN A 22 -4.14 4.85 7.75
N VAL A 23 -2.96 5.15 7.21
CA VAL A 23 -1.95 4.14 6.88
C VAL A 23 -1.47 3.42 8.14
N ARG A 24 -1.14 4.15 9.21
CA ARG A 24 -0.69 3.57 10.48
C ARG A 24 -1.74 2.70 11.13
N MET A 25 -3.00 3.13 11.10
CA MET A 25 -4.11 2.33 11.64
C MET A 25 -4.19 0.97 10.94
N VAL A 26 -4.25 0.96 9.60
CA VAL A 26 -4.37 -0.28 8.84
C VAL A 26 -3.10 -1.13 8.94
N ALA A 27 -1.92 -0.52 8.87
CA ALA A 27 -0.64 -1.25 8.98
C ALA A 27 -0.49 -1.91 10.35
N LYS A 28 -0.92 -1.25 11.43
CA LYS A 28 -0.91 -1.82 12.78
C LYS A 28 -1.80 -3.06 12.88
N GLU A 29 -3.02 -3.00 12.36
CA GLU A 29 -3.94 -4.15 12.37
C GLU A 29 -3.39 -5.31 11.54
N LEU A 30 -2.83 -5.03 10.36
CA LEU A 30 -2.20 -6.05 9.53
C LEU A 30 -0.96 -6.66 10.20
N ARG A 31 -0.20 -5.88 10.98
CA ARG A 31 0.96 -6.38 11.71
C ARG A 31 0.54 -7.32 12.82
N ALA A 32 -0.47 -6.94 13.60
CA ALA A 32 -1.07 -7.79 14.61
C ALA A 32 -1.65 -9.08 14.01
N LEU A 33 -2.26 -9.01 12.82
CA LEU A 33 -2.73 -10.20 12.10
C LEU A 33 -1.56 -11.11 11.69
N ALA A 34 -0.50 -10.54 11.12
CA ALA A 34 0.68 -11.32 10.72
C ALA A 34 1.43 -11.95 11.91
N ASP A 35 1.35 -11.35 13.10
CA ASP A 35 1.92 -11.93 14.33
C ASP A 35 1.08 -13.10 14.84
N ARG A 36 -0.25 -13.04 14.66
CA ARG A 36 -1.18 -14.12 15.03
C ARG A 36 -1.20 -15.27 14.04
N GLU A 37 -1.04 -14.98 12.75
CA GLU A 37 -1.21 -15.94 11.66
C GLU A 37 0.09 -16.07 10.85
N PRO A 38 1.07 -16.88 11.31
CA PRO A 38 2.40 -16.99 10.70
C PRO A 38 2.37 -17.51 9.25
N ASP A 39 1.31 -18.24 8.90
CA ASP A 39 1.10 -18.77 7.56
C ASP A 39 0.61 -17.70 6.56
N LEU A 40 0.34 -16.46 7.00
CA LEU A 40 0.05 -15.36 6.10
C LEU A 40 1.35 -14.67 5.66
N ASN A 41 1.49 -14.46 4.35
CA ASN A 41 2.47 -13.56 3.77
C ASN A 41 1.77 -12.27 3.33
N ILE A 42 1.87 -11.20 4.13
CA ILE A 42 1.10 -9.97 3.89
C ILE A 42 1.93 -8.95 3.11
N ILE A 43 1.33 -8.42 2.02
CA ILE A 43 1.80 -7.24 1.29
C ILE A 43 0.84 -6.10 1.58
N PHE A 44 1.39 -4.96 2.00
CA PHE A 44 0.62 -3.75 2.22
C PHE A 44 0.32 -3.07 0.88
N LYS A 45 -0.97 -2.85 0.59
CA LYS A 45 -1.42 -2.22 -0.67
C LYS A 45 -2.19 -0.94 -0.40
N GLY A 46 -1.86 0.12 -1.14
CA GLY A 46 -2.65 1.34 -1.19
C GLY A 46 -2.41 2.11 -2.49
N SER A 47 -3.41 2.86 -2.94
CA SER A 47 -3.30 3.72 -4.14
C SER A 47 -2.96 5.16 -3.73
N TYR A 48 -2.00 5.80 -4.39
CA TYR A 48 -1.71 7.24 -4.20
C TYR A 48 -2.54 8.16 -5.11
N ASP A 49 -3.04 7.59 -6.21
CA ASP A 49 -3.88 8.27 -7.21
C ASP A 49 -5.02 7.33 -7.62
N LYS A 50 -6.26 7.82 -7.65
CA LYS A 50 -7.43 7.07 -8.12
C LYS A 50 -7.87 7.66 -9.45
N ALA A 51 -7.29 7.19 -10.56
CA ALA A 51 -7.55 7.75 -11.89
C ALA A 51 -8.96 7.45 -12.46
N ASN A 52 -9.69 6.50 -11.88
CA ASN A 52 -11.00 6.02 -12.35
C ASN A 52 -12.18 6.56 -11.53
N ARG A 53 -12.22 7.87 -11.29
CA ARG A 53 -13.34 8.49 -10.55
C ARG A 53 -14.62 8.53 -11.40
N THR A 54 -15.76 8.39 -10.73
CA THR A 54 -17.10 8.56 -11.30
C THR A 54 -17.46 10.01 -11.60
N SER A 55 -16.70 10.98 -11.05
CA SER A 55 -16.81 12.42 -11.33
C SER A 55 -15.42 13.01 -11.56
N LEU A 56 -15.31 13.95 -12.51
CA LEU A 56 -14.09 14.70 -12.79
C LEU A 56 -13.59 15.53 -11.59
N THR A 57 -14.48 15.93 -10.70
CA THR A 57 -14.15 16.72 -9.50
C THR A 57 -13.87 15.85 -8.26
N GLY A 58 -13.88 14.52 -8.42
CA GLY A 58 -13.62 13.61 -7.31
C GLY A 58 -12.17 13.64 -6.85
N ASP A 59 -11.96 13.66 -5.53
CA ASP A 59 -10.64 13.59 -4.91
C ASP A 59 -9.81 12.39 -5.40
N ARG A 60 -8.64 12.64 -5.97
CA ARG A 60 -7.80 11.58 -6.52
C ARG A 60 -6.90 10.93 -5.47
N GLY A 61 -6.91 11.42 -4.24
CA GLY A 61 -5.99 11.01 -3.19
C GLY A 61 -4.82 12.00 -3.07
N PRO A 62 -3.79 11.66 -2.30
CA PRO A 62 -2.70 12.58 -1.93
C PRO A 62 -1.80 12.98 -3.12
N GLY A 63 -1.88 12.27 -4.25
CA GLY A 63 -0.92 12.40 -5.35
C GLY A 63 0.36 11.60 -5.10
N MET A 64 1.23 11.57 -6.12
CA MET A 64 2.37 10.65 -6.16
C MET A 64 3.37 10.88 -5.03
N GLU A 65 3.84 12.11 -4.81
CA GLU A 65 4.88 12.39 -3.80
C GLU A 65 4.42 12.02 -2.38
N ALA A 66 3.35 12.65 -1.90
CA ALA A 66 2.83 12.39 -0.57
C ALA A 66 2.33 10.94 -0.40
N GLY A 67 1.69 10.36 -1.41
CA GLY A 67 1.24 8.97 -1.35
C GLY A 67 2.39 7.96 -1.30
N LEU A 68 3.49 8.21 -2.00
CA LEU A 68 4.68 7.35 -1.94
C LEU A 68 5.43 7.47 -0.61
N GLU A 69 5.46 8.65 0.01
CA GLU A 69 5.97 8.82 1.38
C GLU A 69 5.15 7.99 2.39
N LEU A 70 3.83 8.03 2.26
CA LEU A 70 2.91 7.23 3.08
C LEU A 70 3.08 5.73 2.85
N LEU A 71 3.31 5.30 1.60
CA LEU A 71 3.60 3.90 1.29
C LEU A 71 4.95 3.45 1.89
N ALA A 72 5.97 4.31 1.80
CA ALA A 72 7.30 4.07 2.36
C ALA A 72 7.26 3.91 3.89
N LEU A 73 6.38 4.66 4.56
CA LEU A 73 6.15 4.54 6.00
C LEU A 73 5.69 3.13 6.39
N ALA A 74 4.75 2.52 5.66
CA ALA A 74 4.29 1.16 5.94
C ALA A 74 5.44 0.14 5.85
N LYS A 75 6.35 0.32 4.88
CA LYS A 75 7.55 -0.51 4.73
C LYS A 75 8.56 -0.28 5.87
N LYS A 76 8.89 0.97 6.15
CA LYS A 76 9.90 1.36 7.14
C LYS A 76 9.50 0.99 8.57
N ASP A 77 8.28 1.32 8.96
CA ASP A 77 7.85 1.27 10.36
C ASP A 77 7.24 -0.09 10.74
N TYR A 78 6.70 -0.84 9.77
CA TYR A 78 6.01 -2.11 10.02
C TYR A 78 6.63 -3.32 9.27
N GLY A 79 7.63 -3.08 8.42
CA GLY A 79 8.38 -4.13 7.73
C GLY A 79 7.62 -4.82 6.58
N PHE A 80 6.55 -4.21 6.08
CA PHE A 80 5.78 -4.80 4.97
C PHE A 80 6.50 -4.64 3.63
N ALA A 81 6.36 -5.66 2.77
CA ALA A 81 6.47 -5.43 1.33
C ALA A 81 5.26 -4.60 0.86
N THR A 82 5.46 -3.73 -0.11
CA THR A 82 4.45 -2.76 -0.54
C THR A 82 4.03 -2.98 -1.99
N LEU A 83 2.80 -2.59 -2.32
CA LEU A 83 2.25 -2.63 -3.68
C LEU A 83 1.35 -1.41 -3.93
N THR A 84 1.48 -0.81 -5.12
CA THR A 84 0.62 0.29 -5.57
C THR A 84 0.43 0.22 -7.08
N ASP A 85 -0.64 0.84 -7.55
CA ASP A 85 -0.99 0.96 -8.96
C ASP A 85 -0.31 2.17 -9.62
N ILE A 86 -0.07 2.08 -10.93
CA ILE A 86 0.49 3.17 -11.74
C ILE A 86 -0.44 3.48 -12.90
N HIS A 87 -0.47 4.74 -13.32
CA HIS A 87 -1.39 5.25 -14.34
C HIS A 87 -0.68 5.83 -15.57
N GLY A 88 0.66 5.85 -15.57
CA GLY A 88 1.49 6.32 -16.68
C GLY A 88 2.92 5.78 -16.58
N PRO A 89 3.66 5.67 -17.71
CA PRO A 89 5.05 5.20 -17.73
C PRO A 89 5.99 6.03 -16.84
N GLU A 90 5.74 7.32 -16.72
CA GLU A 90 6.49 8.27 -15.90
C GLU A 90 6.42 7.96 -14.40
N HIS A 91 5.40 7.20 -13.96
CA HIS A 91 5.29 6.75 -12.57
C HIS A 91 6.20 5.54 -12.27
N CYS A 92 6.64 4.78 -13.28
CA CYS A 92 7.40 3.54 -13.07
C CYS A 92 8.67 3.75 -12.23
N VAL A 93 9.48 4.74 -12.59
CA VAL A 93 10.77 4.99 -11.92
C VAL A 93 10.59 5.56 -10.51
N PRO A 94 9.73 6.58 -10.26
CA PRO A 94 9.46 7.05 -8.91
C PRO A 94 8.90 5.97 -7.98
N VAL A 95 7.90 5.21 -8.45
CA VAL A 95 7.22 4.20 -7.64
C VAL A 95 8.15 3.04 -7.29
N ALA A 96 9.04 2.63 -8.21
CA ALA A 96 9.99 1.55 -7.97
C ALA A 96 11.07 1.87 -6.91
N LYS A 97 11.19 3.14 -6.47
CA LYS A 97 12.15 3.55 -5.44
C LYS A 97 11.60 3.37 -4.01
N VAL A 98 10.32 3.05 -3.85
CA VAL A 98 9.64 2.84 -2.57
C VAL A 98 9.71 1.39 -2.16
#